data_AF-A0A8T4D3P6-F1
#
_entry.id   AF-A0A8T4D3P6-F1
#
_cell.length_a   1.000
_cell.length_b   1.000
_cell.length_c   1.000
_cell.angle_alpha   90.00
_cell.angle_beta   90.00
_cell.angle_gamma   90.00
#
_symmetry.space_group_name_H-M   'P 1'
#
loop_
_entity.id
_entity.type
_entity.pdbx_description
1 polymer ?
#
loop_
_entity_poly.entity_id
_entity_poly.type
_entity_poly.pdbx_seq_one_letter_code
_entity_poly.pdbx_strand_id
1 'polypeptide(L)'
;MIERLLEIKRKLKSRKPNFRRHDSHKKVRVSASWRSPKGHQSKQRLNRRGYARGIATGYGAPKEVYGLTRDGLTQNVISSVKELDAFDPKKDGIIISRTLGNRKRVDVVKAATEKKFVILNLDVEKFNKSMEAQLKEKESRQKVIAKKRDEKEKAAKKSDKKSDKQSVEKQNTADLTDEEKKLAEKKEHDKILTQKGDQQ
;
A
#
# COMPACT_ATOMS: atom_id res chain seq x y z
N MET A 1 39.48 -16.65 7.83
CA MET A 1 39.77 -15.79 9.02
C MET A 1 38.51 -15.16 9.61
N ILE A 2 37.68 -14.47 8.81
CA ILE A 2 36.43 -13.82 9.26
C ILE A 2 35.45 -14.80 9.89
N GLU A 3 35.29 -15.99 9.33
CA GLU A 3 34.35 -17.01 9.81
C GLU A 3 34.59 -17.42 11.28
N ARG A 4 35.86 -17.61 11.67
CA ARG A 4 36.25 -17.87 13.06
C ARG A 4 35.84 -16.73 13.98
N LEU A 5 36.05 -15.49 13.57
CA LEU A 5 35.67 -14.31 14.36
C LEU A 5 34.14 -14.17 14.49
N LEU A 6 33.40 -14.53 13.43
CA LEU A 6 31.93 -14.58 13.49
C LEU A 6 31.44 -15.63 14.47
N GLU A 7 32.09 -16.79 14.54
CA GLU A 7 31.75 -17.82 15.51
C GLU A 7 32.02 -17.36 16.96
N ILE A 8 33.18 -16.73 17.19
CA ILE A 8 33.51 -16.11 18.49
C ILE A 8 32.46 -15.06 18.85
N LYS A 9 32.08 -14.19 17.91
CA LYS A 9 31.02 -13.18 18.12
C LYS A 9 29.69 -13.85 18.51
N ARG A 10 29.31 -14.96 17.88
CA ARG A 10 28.09 -15.72 18.23
C ARG A 10 28.18 -16.26 19.67
N LYS A 11 29.30 -16.88 20.05
CA LYS A 11 29.56 -17.39 21.41
C LYS A 11 29.58 -16.30 22.47
N LEU A 12 30.14 -15.12 22.16
CA LEU A 12 30.13 -13.98 23.07
C LEU A 12 28.72 -13.40 23.22
N LYS A 13 27.96 -13.29 22.11
CA LYS A 13 26.59 -12.76 22.12
C LYS A 13 25.62 -13.64 22.89
N SER A 14 25.76 -14.98 22.82
CA SER A 14 24.90 -15.90 23.58
C SER A 14 25.10 -15.79 25.11
N ARG A 15 26.31 -15.46 25.54
CA ARG A 15 26.65 -15.27 26.97
C ARG A 15 26.39 -13.84 27.46
N LYS A 16 26.10 -12.91 26.55
CA LYS A 16 25.94 -11.48 26.85
C LYS A 16 24.58 -11.23 27.51
N PRO A 17 24.52 -10.56 28.67
CA PRO A 17 23.25 -10.17 29.28
C PRO A 17 22.47 -9.16 28.41
N ASN A 18 21.15 -9.07 28.61
CA ASN A 18 20.29 -8.11 27.90
C ASN A 18 20.44 -6.64 28.36
N PHE A 19 21.28 -6.38 29.36
CA PHE A 19 21.51 -5.05 29.98
C PHE A 19 20.23 -4.23 30.20
N ARG A 20 19.32 -4.76 31.03
CA ARG A 20 18.13 -4.03 31.44
C ARG A 20 18.45 -3.09 32.61
N ARG A 21 17.76 -1.95 32.66
CA ARG A 21 17.83 -1.02 33.81
C ARG A 21 17.36 -1.69 35.10
N HIS A 22 17.98 -1.32 36.23
CA HIS A 22 17.56 -1.73 37.56
C HIS A 22 16.05 -1.52 37.79
N ASP A 23 15.37 -2.53 38.34
CA ASP A 23 13.94 -2.52 38.67
C ASP A 23 12.98 -2.18 37.50
N SER A 24 13.42 -2.26 36.25
CA SER A 24 12.55 -1.99 35.09
C SER A 24 11.39 -3.00 34.96
N HIS A 25 11.49 -4.15 35.62
CA HIS A 25 10.44 -5.16 35.68
C HIS A 25 9.43 -4.91 36.82
N LYS A 26 9.77 -4.06 37.80
CA LYS A 26 8.90 -3.77 38.96
C LYS A 26 7.95 -2.60 38.70
N LYS A 27 8.34 -1.65 37.85
CA LYS A 27 7.61 -0.38 37.64
C LYS A 27 7.47 -0.09 36.16
N VAL A 28 6.23 0.03 35.68
CA VAL A 28 5.90 0.33 34.26
C VAL A 28 6.53 1.66 33.80
N ARG A 29 6.55 2.67 34.66
CA ARG A 29 7.20 3.97 34.37
C ARG A 29 8.72 3.87 34.12
N VAL A 30 9.36 2.78 34.53
CA VAL A 30 10.80 2.58 34.36
C VAL A 30 11.04 1.74 33.11
N SER A 31 11.41 2.40 32.02
CA SER A 31 11.76 1.74 30.76
C SER A 31 12.90 0.71 30.94
N ALA A 32 12.88 -0.36 30.14
CA ALA A 32 13.94 -1.36 30.12
C ALA A 32 15.29 -0.84 29.58
N SER A 33 15.30 0.33 28.92
CA SER A 33 16.52 0.98 28.40
C SER A 33 17.55 1.18 29.51
N TRP A 34 18.77 0.69 29.28
CA TRP A 34 19.88 0.73 30.24
C TRP A 34 20.15 2.15 30.74
N ARG A 35 20.35 2.28 32.05
CA ARG A 35 20.89 3.48 32.69
C ARG A 35 21.86 3.04 33.78
N SER A 36 23.00 3.72 33.87
CA SER A 36 23.99 3.43 34.90
C SER A 36 23.37 3.58 36.30
N PRO A 37 23.42 2.56 37.17
CA PRO A 37 22.88 2.64 38.52
C PRO A 37 23.75 3.55 39.38
N LYS A 38 23.20 4.70 39.80
CA LYS A 38 23.94 5.73 40.56
C LYS A 38 23.86 5.57 42.08
N GLY A 39 22.83 4.90 42.60
CA GLY A 39 22.56 4.85 44.05
C GLY A 39 23.68 4.16 44.83
N HIS A 40 24.06 4.74 45.97
CA HIS A 40 25.15 4.21 46.81
C HIS A 40 24.89 2.76 47.26
N GLN A 41 23.65 2.45 47.67
CA GLN A 41 23.23 1.12 48.12
C GLN A 41 22.81 0.17 46.97
N SER A 42 22.91 0.59 45.71
CA SER A 42 22.48 -0.24 44.58
C SER A 42 23.33 -1.50 44.48
N LYS A 43 22.69 -2.67 44.63
CA LYS A 43 23.36 -3.97 44.56
C LYS A 43 23.87 -4.29 43.15
N GLN A 44 23.20 -3.74 42.13
CA GLN A 44 23.66 -3.79 40.75
C GLN A 44 24.93 -2.96 40.54
N ARG A 45 25.01 -1.74 41.09
CA ARG A 45 26.23 -0.91 41.04
C ARG A 45 27.40 -1.61 41.72
N LEU A 46 27.14 -2.27 42.85
CA LEU A 46 28.11 -3.04 43.61
C LEU A 46 28.41 -4.43 43.03
N ASN A 47 27.85 -4.78 41.86
CA ASN A 47 28.05 -6.08 41.18
C ASN A 47 27.79 -7.31 42.08
N ARG A 48 26.82 -7.26 42.99
CA ARG A 48 26.49 -8.40 43.85
C ARG A 48 25.88 -9.55 43.04
N ARG A 49 26.21 -10.79 43.41
CA ARG A 49 25.62 -12.02 42.83
C ARG A 49 24.09 -11.98 42.96
N GLY A 50 23.39 -12.43 41.92
CA GLY A 50 21.92 -12.40 41.84
C GLY A 50 21.34 -11.17 41.15
N TYR A 51 22.12 -10.10 40.97
CA TYR A 51 21.72 -8.92 40.20
C TYR A 51 22.30 -8.96 38.78
N ALA A 52 21.63 -8.29 37.84
CA ALA A 52 22.09 -8.22 36.45
C ALA A 52 23.44 -7.50 36.35
N ARG A 53 24.39 -8.07 35.61
CA ARG A 53 25.73 -7.50 35.44
C ARG A 53 25.68 -6.14 34.75
N GLY A 54 26.55 -5.22 35.17
CA GLY A 54 26.74 -3.92 34.54
C GLY A 54 27.39 -4.02 33.15
N ILE A 55 27.26 -2.96 32.36
CA ILE A 55 28.01 -2.82 31.09
C ILE A 55 29.49 -2.61 31.41
N ALA A 56 30.35 -3.33 30.70
CA ALA A 56 31.81 -3.21 30.76
C ALA A 56 32.39 -3.34 29.34
N THR A 57 33.59 -2.79 29.10
CA THR A 57 34.28 -2.81 27.80
C THR A 57 34.50 -4.24 27.27
N GLY A 58 34.68 -5.22 28.17
CA GLY A 58 34.89 -6.63 27.82
C GLY A 58 33.71 -7.34 27.14
N TYR A 59 32.53 -6.72 27.04
CA TYR A 59 31.39 -7.28 26.30
C TYR A 59 31.37 -6.92 24.80
N GLY A 60 32.42 -6.26 24.30
CA GLY A 60 32.60 -5.95 22.88
C GLY A 60 32.80 -7.20 22.03
N ALA A 61 32.34 -7.15 20.78
CA ALA A 61 32.71 -8.15 19.77
C ALA A 61 34.07 -7.78 19.13
N PRO A 62 34.78 -8.73 18.51
CA PRO A 62 36.02 -8.41 17.79
C PRO A 62 35.78 -7.33 16.72
N LYS A 63 36.76 -6.44 16.55
CA LYS A 63 36.61 -5.20 15.75
C LYS A 63 36.24 -5.48 14.29
N GLU A 64 36.86 -6.49 13.67
CA GLU A 64 36.63 -6.84 12.26
C GLU A 64 35.19 -7.31 11.96
N VAL A 65 34.54 -7.97 12.93
CA VAL A 65 33.17 -8.51 12.76
C VAL A 65 32.11 -7.65 13.44
N TYR A 66 32.52 -6.50 13.97
CA TYR A 66 31.61 -5.56 14.62
C TYR A 66 30.59 -5.04 13.60
N GLY A 67 29.30 -5.01 13.96
CA GLY A 67 28.24 -4.54 13.06
C GLY A 67 27.83 -5.48 11.91
N LEU A 68 28.64 -6.49 11.56
CA LEU A 68 28.30 -7.42 10.46
C LEU A 68 27.07 -8.31 10.77
N THR A 69 26.42 -8.80 9.71
CA THR A 69 25.34 -9.80 9.79
C THR A 69 25.87 -11.17 10.26
N ARG A 70 24.96 -12.14 10.39
CA ARG A 70 25.33 -13.52 10.72
C ARG A 70 26.26 -14.14 9.67
N ASP A 71 26.08 -13.73 8.42
CA ASP A 71 26.76 -14.26 7.24
C ASP A 71 28.03 -13.45 6.90
N GLY A 72 28.33 -12.40 7.69
CA GLY A 72 29.53 -11.59 7.53
C GLY A 72 29.39 -10.41 6.57
N LEU A 73 28.18 -10.10 6.13
CA LEU A 73 27.89 -8.95 5.26
C LEU A 73 27.71 -7.66 6.08
N THR A 74 28.01 -6.51 5.49
CA THR A 74 27.61 -5.20 6.02
C THR A 74 26.09 -5.00 5.82
N GLN A 75 25.51 -4.04 6.53
CA GLN A 75 24.09 -3.72 6.44
C GLN A 75 23.92 -2.32 5.87
N ASN A 76 23.63 -2.24 4.56
CA ASN A 76 23.51 -0.97 3.86
C ASN A 76 22.05 -0.73 3.48
N VAL A 77 21.48 0.38 3.96
CA VAL A 77 20.09 0.75 3.69
C VAL A 77 20.02 1.51 2.38
N ILE A 78 19.19 1.05 1.45
CA ILE A 78 19.07 1.62 0.11
C ILE A 78 17.68 2.18 -0.13
N SER A 79 17.64 3.36 -0.77
CA SER A 79 16.44 4.08 -1.16
C SER A 79 16.19 4.09 -2.68
N SER A 80 17.23 3.81 -3.49
CA SER A 80 17.16 3.94 -4.94
C SER A 80 18.01 2.90 -5.66
N VAL A 81 17.68 2.60 -6.91
CA VAL A 81 18.44 1.69 -7.77
C VAL A 81 19.87 2.20 -8.00
N LYS A 82 20.06 3.53 -8.09
CA LYS A 82 21.38 4.16 -8.33
C LYS A 82 22.37 3.91 -7.20
N GLU A 83 21.89 3.77 -5.97
CA GLU A 83 22.74 3.53 -4.80
C GLU A 83 23.34 2.11 -4.84
N LEU A 84 22.77 1.18 -5.61
CA LEU A 84 23.27 -0.19 -5.75
C LEU A 84 24.66 -0.24 -6.39
N ASP A 85 25.01 0.74 -7.22
CA ASP A 85 26.30 0.77 -7.93
C ASP A 85 27.48 1.09 -7.01
N ALA A 86 27.22 1.68 -5.84
CA ALA A 86 28.26 2.05 -4.88
C ALA A 86 28.71 0.88 -3.99
N PHE A 87 28.04 -0.27 -4.06
CA PHE A 87 28.24 -1.38 -3.12
C PHE A 87 28.77 -2.64 -3.80
N ASP A 88 29.48 -3.47 -3.03
CA ASP A 88 30.09 -4.70 -3.51
C ASP A 88 29.20 -5.92 -3.16
N PRO A 89 28.74 -6.73 -4.14
CA PRO A 89 27.86 -7.88 -3.89
C PRO A 89 28.42 -8.95 -2.93
N LYS A 90 29.75 -9.04 -2.80
CA LYS A 90 30.42 -10.03 -1.96
C LYS A 90 30.53 -9.62 -0.49
N LYS A 91 30.54 -8.32 -0.20
CA LYS A 91 30.81 -7.77 1.14
C LYS A 91 29.57 -7.14 1.75
N ASP A 92 28.69 -6.60 0.90
CA ASP A 92 27.59 -5.77 1.33
C ASP A 92 26.25 -6.49 1.21
N GLY A 93 25.46 -6.41 2.28
CA GLY A 93 24.08 -6.86 2.33
C GLY A 93 23.14 -5.67 2.25
N ILE A 94 22.10 -5.79 1.44
CA ILE A 94 21.18 -4.68 1.17
C ILE A 94 19.95 -4.78 2.08
N ILE A 95 19.59 -3.66 2.68
CA ILE A 95 18.32 -3.45 3.36
C ILE A 95 17.50 -2.48 2.52
N ILE A 96 16.38 -2.95 1.99
CA ILE A 96 15.46 -2.07 1.26
C ILE A 96 14.77 -1.18 2.28
N SER A 97 14.86 0.15 2.11
CA SER A 97 14.23 1.11 3.02
C SER A 97 12.72 0.89 3.13
N ARG A 98 12.20 0.96 4.37
CA ARG A 98 10.77 0.83 4.66
C ARG A 98 9.93 1.89 3.95
N THR A 99 10.50 3.07 3.71
CA THR A 99 9.79 4.21 3.10
C THR A 99 9.48 4.00 1.62
N LEU A 100 10.14 3.06 0.93
CA LEU A 100 9.87 2.79 -0.47
C LEU A 100 8.50 2.15 -0.67
N GLY A 101 7.73 2.64 -1.64
CA GLY A 101 6.50 2.02 -2.09
C GLY A 101 6.77 0.81 -3.00
N ASN A 102 5.75 -0.05 -3.17
CA ASN A 102 5.88 -1.33 -3.87
C ASN A 102 6.43 -1.19 -5.30
N ARG A 103 6.03 -0.16 -6.05
CA ARG A 103 6.52 0.09 -7.41
C ARG A 103 8.06 0.18 -7.45
N LYS A 104 8.63 1.10 -6.66
CA LYS A 104 10.09 1.27 -6.58
C LYS A 104 10.78 0.05 -5.98
N ARG A 105 10.13 -0.65 -5.04
CA ARG A 105 10.69 -1.89 -4.47
C ARG A 105 10.86 -2.98 -5.52
N VAL A 106 9.90 -3.16 -6.43
CA VAL A 106 10.02 -4.13 -7.53
C VAL A 106 11.25 -3.81 -8.39
N ASP A 107 11.44 -2.54 -8.73
CA ASP A 107 12.59 -2.11 -9.55
C ASP A 107 13.93 -2.38 -8.83
N VAL A 108 14.01 -2.05 -7.53
CA VAL A 108 15.19 -2.30 -6.70
C VAL A 108 15.47 -3.79 -6.54
N VAL A 109 14.44 -4.61 -6.31
CA VAL A 109 14.58 -6.07 -6.15
C VAL A 109 15.08 -6.70 -7.45
N LYS A 110 14.55 -6.29 -8.60
CA LYS A 110 15.01 -6.77 -9.91
C LYS A 110 16.48 -6.44 -10.13
N ALA A 111 16.86 -5.17 -9.98
CA ALA A 111 18.24 -4.73 -10.15
C ALA A 111 19.21 -5.38 -9.14
N ALA A 112 18.77 -5.58 -7.89
CA ALA A 112 19.57 -6.27 -6.88
C ALA A 112 19.77 -7.76 -7.22
N THR A 113 18.76 -8.42 -7.78
CA THR A 113 18.83 -9.82 -8.21
C THR A 113 19.77 -9.98 -9.40
N GLU A 114 19.70 -9.08 -10.38
CA GLU A 114 20.59 -9.04 -11.55
C GLU A 114 22.06 -8.90 -11.12
N LYS A 115 22.33 -8.00 -10.16
CA LYS A 115 23.67 -7.77 -9.60
C LYS A 115 24.08 -8.79 -8.51
N LYS A 116 23.24 -9.77 -8.20
CA LYS A 116 23.46 -10.84 -7.22
C LYS A 116 23.72 -10.35 -5.79
N PHE A 117 23.07 -9.27 -5.38
CA PHE A 117 23.11 -8.83 -3.99
C PHE A 117 22.20 -9.67 -3.08
N VAL A 118 22.61 -9.84 -1.83
CA VAL A 118 21.79 -10.45 -0.79
C VAL A 118 20.90 -9.39 -0.13
N ILE A 119 19.58 -9.57 -0.25
CA ILE A 119 18.60 -8.72 0.42
C ILE A 119 18.30 -9.29 1.82
N LEU A 120 18.49 -8.48 2.85
CA LEU A 120 18.46 -8.93 4.25
C LEU A 120 17.05 -8.91 4.88
N ASN A 121 16.16 -8.05 4.39
CA ASN A 121 14.86 -7.81 5.02
C ASN A 121 13.66 -8.37 4.24
N LEU A 122 13.89 -8.95 3.06
CA LEU A 122 12.84 -9.37 2.14
C LEU A 122 13.14 -10.75 1.59
N ASP A 123 12.10 -11.57 1.51
CA ASP A 123 12.13 -12.83 0.75
C ASP A 123 11.67 -12.53 -0.70
N VAL A 124 12.59 -12.63 -1.65
CA VAL A 124 12.40 -12.22 -3.04
C VAL A 124 11.28 -13.02 -3.72
N GLU A 125 11.23 -14.33 -3.49
CA GLU A 125 10.25 -15.19 -4.15
C GLU A 125 8.84 -14.91 -3.66
N LYS A 126 8.67 -14.79 -2.34
CA LYS A 126 7.36 -14.48 -1.74
C LYS A 126 6.91 -13.08 -2.16
N PHE A 127 7.83 -12.14 -2.24
CA PHE A 127 7.52 -10.79 -2.69
C PHE A 127 7.01 -10.78 -4.14
N ASN A 128 7.72 -11.42 -5.07
CA ASN A 128 7.32 -11.48 -6.47
C ASN A 128 5.94 -12.12 -6.65
N LYS A 129 5.68 -13.26 -5.99
CA LYS A 129 4.37 -13.94 -5.99
C LYS A 129 3.25 -13.02 -5.47
N SER A 130 3.52 -12.28 -4.39
CA SER A 130 2.55 -11.33 -3.82
C SER A 130 2.24 -10.16 -4.77
N MET A 131 3.25 -9.67 -5.50
CA MET A 131 3.08 -8.59 -6.47
C MET A 131 2.31 -9.05 -7.70
N GLU A 132 2.61 -10.24 -8.22
CA GLU A 132 1.85 -10.84 -9.33
C GLU A 132 0.38 -11.04 -8.97
N ALA A 133 0.08 -11.51 -7.76
CA ALA A 133 -1.29 -11.64 -7.27
C ALA A 133 -2.00 -10.28 -7.21
N GLN A 134 -1.35 -9.25 -6.67
CA GLN A 134 -1.90 -7.89 -6.61
C GLN A 134 -2.16 -7.29 -7.99
N LEU A 135 -1.28 -7.56 -8.97
CA LEU A 135 -1.48 -7.10 -10.35
C LEU A 135 -2.68 -7.80 -11.00
N LYS A 136 -2.79 -9.13 -10.86
CA LYS A 136 -3.95 -9.90 -11.35
C LYS A 136 -5.27 -9.43 -10.74
N GLU A 137 -5.28 -9.12 -9.44
CA GLU A 137 -6.45 -8.59 -8.76
C GLU A 137 -6.82 -7.17 -9.24
N LYS A 138 -5.83 -6.32 -9.53
CA LYS A 138 -6.08 -5.00 -10.11
C LYS A 138 -6.64 -5.08 -11.52
N GLU A 139 -6.12 -5.98 -12.36
CA GLU A 139 -6.62 -6.20 -13.71
C GLU A 139 -8.06 -6.73 -13.71
N SER A 140 -8.39 -7.67 -12.83
CA SER A 140 -9.76 -8.18 -12.72
C SER A 140 -10.74 -7.10 -12.27
N ARG A 141 -10.36 -6.28 -11.28
CA ARG A 141 -11.13 -5.10 -10.85
C ARG A 141 -11.31 -4.10 -11.99
N GLN A 142 -10.25 -3.80 -12.75
CA GLN A 142 -10.34 -2.89 -13.90
C GLN A 142 -11.28 -3.42 -14.98
N LYS A 143 -11.25 -4.73 -15.29
CA LYS A 143 -12.17 -5.37 -16.24
C LYS A 143 -13.63 -5.26 -15.79
N VAL A 144 -13.90 -5.45 -14.50
CA VAL A 144 -15.25 -5.27 -13.93
C VAL A 144 -15.71 -3.81 -14.05
N ILE A 145 -14.82 -2.86 -13.74
CA ILE A 145 -15.12 -1.42 -13.87
C ILE A 145 -15.38 -1.05 -15.34
N ALA A 146 -14.58 -1.57 -16.28
CA ALA A 146 -14.76 -1.34 -17.71
C ALA A 146 -16.12 -1.87 -18.19
N LYS A 147 -16.47 -3.13 -17.87
CA LYS A 147 -17.78 -3.72 -18.20
C LYS A 147 -18.94 -2.88 -17.65
N LYS A 148 -18.86 -2.42 -16.41
CA LYS A 148 -19.88 -1.53 -15.81
C LYS A 148 -19.98 -0.17 -16.51
N ARG A 149 -18.86 0.39 -16.97
CA ARG A 149 -18.85 1.62 -17.77
C ARG A 149 -19.50 1.41 -19.13
N ASP A 150 -19.15 0.34 -19.83
CA ASP A 150 -19.72 -0.03 -21.13
C ASP A 150 -21.24 -0.29 -21.03
N GLU A 151 -21.70 -0.94 -19.95
CA GLU A 151 -23.13 -1.14 -19.66
C GLU A 151 -23.86 0.18 -19.40
N LYS A 152 -23.24 1.09 -18.63
CA LYS A 152 -23.81 2.42 -18.36
C LYS A 152 -23.87 3.29 -19.62
N GLU A 153 -22.86 3.21 -20.48
CA GLU A 153 -22.80 3.94 -21.74
C GLU A 153 -23.79 3.37 -22.78
N LYS A 154 -23.97 2.04 -22.81
CA LYS A 154 -25.03 1.38 -23.61
C LYS A 154 -26.43 1.70 -23.08
N ALA A 155 -26.61 1.86 -21.77
CA ALA A 155 -27.87 2.28 -21.17
C ALA A 155 -28.19 3.75 -21.52
N ALA A 156 -27.20 4.65 -21.49
CA ALA A 156 -27.34 6.05 -21.91
C ALA A 156 -27.67 6.18 -23.41
N LYS A 157 -26.97 5.44 -24.28
CA LYS A 157 -27.28 5.41 -25.72
C LYS A 157 -28.67 4.80 -26.01
N LYS A 158 -29.17 3.89 -25.16
CA LYS A 158 -30.54 3.35 -25.27
C LYS A 158 -31.60 4.34 -24.78
N SER A 159 -31.31 5.19 -23.79
CA SER A 159 -32.25 6.25 -23.37
C SER A 159 -32.33 7.38 -24.40
N ASP A 160 -31.19 7.78 -25.00
CA ASP A 160 -31.16 8.83 -26.02
C ASP A 160 -31.87 8.39 -27.33
N LYS A 161 -31.73 7.12 -27.72
CA LYS A 161 -32.49 6.52 -28.84
C LYS A 161 -34.00 6.38 -28.55
N LYS A 162 -34.39 6.40 -27.28
CA LYS A 162 -35.80 6.30 -26.84
C LYS A 162 -36.45 7.67 -26.78
N SER A 163 -35.71 8.71 -26.39
CA SER A 163 -36.17 10.11 -26.45
C SER A 163 -36.32 10.62 -27.90
N ASP A 164 -35.43 10.23 -28.83
CA ASP A 164 -35.56 10.58 -30.26
C ASP A 164 -36.74 9.87 -30.94
N LYS A 165 -37.14 8.68 -30.47
CA LYS A 165 -38.33 7.98 -30.97
C LYS A 165 -39.63 8.62 -30.46
N GLN A 166 -39.60 9.15 -29.23
CA GLN A 166 -40.75 9.77 -28.58
C GLN A 166 -41.01 11.22 -29.03
N SER A 167 -39.98 11.94 -29.48
CA SER A 167 -40.12 13.27 -30.09
C SER A 167 -40.74 13.19 -31.49
N VAL A 168 -40.34 12.20 -32.29
CA VAL A 168 -40.91 11.96 -33.64
C VAL A 168 -42.36 11.46 -33.58
N GLU A 169 -42.73 10.60 -32.62
CA GLU A 169 -44.13 10.17 -32.42
C GLU A 169 -45.03 11.32 -31.94
N LYS A 170 -44.55 12.21 -31.07
CA LYS A 170 -45.32 13.37 -30.58
C LYS A 170 -45.59 14.42 -31.67
N GLN A 171 -44.64 14.67 -32.57
CA GLN A 171 -44.83 15.59 -33.69
C GLN A 171 -45.91 15.07 -34.66
N ASN A 172 -45.84 13.80 -35.05
CA ASN A 172 -46.83 13.19 -35.95
C ASN A 172 -48.25 13.12 -35.35
N THR A 173 -48.39 12.95 -34.04
CA THR A 173 -49.72 12.98 -33.39
C THR A 173 -50.29 14.39 -33.20
N ALA A 174 -49.43 15.40 -33.02
CA ALA A 174 -49.87 16.79 -32.83
C ALA A 174 -50.41 17.39 -34.14
N ASP A 175 -49.73 17.12 -35.27
CA ASP A 175 -50.14 17.60 -36.60
C ASP A 175 -51.50 17.04 -37.03
N LEU A 176 -51.85 15.80 -36.64
CA LEU A 176 -53.18 15.20 -36.90
C LEU A 176 -54.29 15.82 -36.02
N THR A 177 -54.00 16.17 -34.76
CA THR A 177 -55.01 16.69 -33.82
C THR A 177 -55.39 18.16 -34.06
N ASP A 178 -54.53 18.98 -34.64
CA ASP A 178 -54.84 20.38 -34.94
C ASP A 178 -55.67 20.55 -36.24
N GLU A 179 -55.56 19.62 -37.19
CA GLU A 179 -56.48 19.56 -38.34
C GLU A 179 -57.90 19.13 -37.92
N GLU A 180 -58.01 18.15 -37.03
CA GLU A 180 -59.31 17.68 -36.50
C GLU A 180 -60.04 18.75 -35.68
N LYS A 181 -59.31 19.56 -34.90
CA LYS A 181 -59.87 20.69 -34.14
C LYS A 181 -60.36 21.82 -35.03
N LYS A 182 -59.61 22.18 -36.08
CA LYS A 182 -60.06 23.18 -37.08
C LYS A 182 -61.31 22.73 -37.83
N LEU A 183 -61.44 21.44 -38.12
CA LEU A 183 -62.64 20.87 -38.74
C LEU A 183 -63.84 20.87 -37.78
N ALA A 184 -63.61 20.63 -36.49
CA ALA A 184 -64.64 20.70 -35.45
C ALA A 184 -65.12 22.14 -35.18
N GLU A 185 -64.21 23.12 -35.10
CA GLU A 185 -64.55 24.54 -34.96
C GLU A 185 -65.33 25.07 -36.17
N LYS A 186 -64.98 24.62 -37.39
CA LYS A 186 -65.76 24.92 -38.60
C LYS A 186 -67.18 24.35 -38.51
N LYS A 187 -67.33 23.10 -38.07
CA LYS A 187 -68.64 22.45 -37.90
C LYS A 187 -69.48 23.12 -36.80
N GLU A 188 -68.85 23.53 -35.69
CA GLU A 188 -69.51 24.27 -34.60
C GLU A 188 -69.96 25.66 -35.07
N HIS A 189 -69.11 26.39 -35.81
CA HIS A 189 -69.45 27.68 -36.41
C HIS A 189 -70.62 27.56 -37.41
N ASP A 190 -70.58 26.56 -38.29
CA ASP A 190 -71.67 26.29 -39.24
C ASP A 190 -72.98 25.91 -38.52
N LYS A 191 -72.90 25.23 -37.37
CA LYS A 191 -74.07 24.86 -36.54
C LYS A 191 -74.66 26.04 -35.76
N ILE A 192 -73.84 27.01 -35.35
CA ILE A 192 -74.29 28.26 -34.73
C ILE A 192 -74.98 29.16 -35.78
N LEU A 193 -74.50 29.16 -37.02
CA LEU A 193 -75.12 29.87 -38.14
C LEU A 193 -76.51 29.34 -38.49
N THR A 194 -76.74 28.02 -38.40
CA THR A 194 -78.06 27.43 -38.66
C THR A 194 -79.06 27.63 -37.51
N GLN A 195 -78.62 27.71 -36.25
CA GLN A 195 -79.52 27.96 -35.11
C GLN A 195 -79.99 29.42 -34.98
N LYS A 196 -79.29 30.39 -35.56
CA LYS A 196 -79.68 31.82 -35.52
C LYS A 196 -80.68 32.25 -36.60
N GLY A 197 -81.12 31.32 -37.47
CA GLY A 197 -82.03 31.60 -38.59
C GLY A 197 -83.53 31.51 -38.31
N ASP A 198 -83.95 30.89 -37.20
CA ASP A 198 -85.37 30.54 -36.96
C ASP A 198 -86.04 31.35 -35.82
N GLN A 199 -85.57 32.56 -35.51
CA GLN A 199 -86.28 33.49 -34.63
C GLN A 199 -86.68 34.78 -35.37
N GLN A 200 -87.72 34.67 -36.21
CA GLN A 200 -88.73 35.69 -36.51
C GLN A 200 -89.87 35.11 -37.33
#